data_AF-A0A2W2BTU7-F1
#
_entry.id   AF-A0A2W2BTU7-F1
#
_cell.length_a   1.000
_cell.length_b   1.000
_cell.length_c   1.000
_cell.angle_alpha   90.00
_cell.angle_beta   90.00
_cell.angle_gamma   90.00
#
_symmetry.space_group_name_H-M   'P 1'
#
loop_
_entity.id
_entity.type
_entity.pdbx_description
1 polymer ?
#
loop_
_entity_poly.entity_id
_entity_poly.type
_entity_poly.pdbx_seq_one_letter_code
_entity_poly.pdbx_strand_id
1 'polypeptide(L)'
;AAPAAARCGTCGFYLPLAGALRQAFGACGNFFAPDDGRVVSADHGCGAHSETMVETGDTPVDEMPTVYDDSAVETVSVSRAPGSVAAAEPAEPYGHS
;
A
#
# COMPACT_ATOMS: atom_id res chain seq x y z
N ALA A 1 -6.79 15.81 -23.90
CA ALA A 1 -7.80 15.40 -22.92
C ALA A 1 -7.31 14.23 -22.07
N ALA A 2 -7.36 14.37 -20.74
CA ALA A 2 -7.18 13.30 -19.78
C ALA A 2 -8.35 12.28 -19.83
N PRO A 3 -8.21 11.08 -19.23
CA PRO A 3 -9.31 10.13 -19.04
C PRO A 3 -10.51 10.80 -18.36
N ALA A 4 -11.74 10.42 -18.71
CA ALA A 4 -12.94 11.10 -18.23
C ALA A 4 -13.02 11.24 -16.69
N ALA A 5 -12.60 10.21 -15.96
CA ALA A 5 -12.56 10.21 -14.50
C ALA A 5 -11.48 11.11 -13.88
N ALA A 6 -10.48 11.52 -14.67
CA ALA A 6 -9.32 12.31 -14.24
C ALA A 6 -9.30 13.72 -14.86
N ARG A 7 -10.44 14.21 -15.36
CA ARG A 7 -10.55 15.57 -15.93
C ARG A 7 -10.80 16.60 -14.86
N CYS A 8 -10.09 17.72 -14.93
CA CYS A 8 -10.26 18.86 -14.03
C CYS A 8 -11.69 19.40 -14.05
N GLY A 9 -12.38 19.43 -15.20
CA GLY A 9 -13.74 19.96 -15.30
C GLY A 9 -14.79 19.26 -14.43
N THR A 10 -14.50 18.04 -13.95
CA THR A 10 -15.34 17.31 -12.97
C THR A 10 -14.67 17.16 -11.60
N CYS A 11 -13.50 17.77 -11.41
CA CYS A 11 -12.73 17.73 -10.16
C CYS A 11 -13.27 18.74 -9.15
N GLY A 12 -13.33 18.35 -7.87
CA GLY A 12 -13.76 19.24 -6.79
C GLY A 12 -12.85 20.45 -6.55
N PHE A 13 -11.62 20.42 -7.08
CA PHE A 13 -10.64 21.51 -6.98
C PHE A 13 -10.60 22.41 -8.22
N TYR A 14 -11.50 22.25 -9.18
CA TYR A 14 -11.55 23.10 -10.36
C TYR A 14 -12.39 24.35 -10.11
N LEU A 15 -11.76 25.51 -10.20
CA LEU A 15 -12.41 26.81 -10.04
C LEU A 15 -12.65 27.43 -11.41
N PRO A 16 -13.88 27.45 -11.95
CA PRO A 16 -14.16 28.00 -13.28
C PRO A 16 -13.80 29.48 -13.34
N LEU A 17 -13.22 29.93 -14.46
CA LEU A 17 -12.99 31.36 -14.69
C LEU A 17 -14.33 32.12 -14.78
N ALA A 18 -14.27 33.44 -14.67
CA ALA A 18 -15.44 34.29 -14.88
C ALA A 18 -15.78 34.44 -16.38
N GLY A 19 -17.05 34.76 -16.66
CA GLY A 19 -17.50 35.09 -18.01
C GLY A 19 -17.49 33.91 -18.99
N ALA A 20 -17.29 34.20 -20.28
CA ALA A 20 -17.43 33.23 -21.36
C ALA A 20 -16.40 32.09 -21.32
N LEU A 21 -15.21 32.32 -20.75
CA LEU A 21 -14.14 31.33 -20.67
C LEU A 21 -14.46 30.16 -19.73
N ARG A 22 -15.43 30.32 -18.81
CA ARG A 22 -15.80 29.31 -17.81
C ARG A 22 -16.19 27.96 -18.38
N GLN A 23 -16.63 27.92 -19.64
CA GLN A 23 -17.07 26.70 -20.31
C GLN A 23 -15.91 25.78 -20.66
N ALA A 24 -14.69 26.33 -20.73
CA ALA A 24 -13.51 25.58 -21.16
C ALA A 24 -12.31 25.72 -20.21
N PHE A 25 -12.27 26.76 -19.37
CA PHE A 25 -11.10 27.09 -18.54
C PHE A 25 -11.47 27.41 -17.08
N GLY A 26 -10.56 27.00 -16.19
CA GLY A 26 -10.62 27.22 -14.76
C GLY A 26 -9.23 27.14 -14.15
N ALA A 27 -9.08 27.57 -12.90
CA ALA A 27 -7.86 27.40 -12.14
C ALA A 27 -7.90 26.08 -11.35
N CYS A 28 -6.75 25.39 -11.27
CA CYS A 28 -6.59 24.31 -10.31
C CYS A 28 -6.36 24.90 -8.91
N GLY A 29 -7.17 24.52 -7.93
CA GLY A 29 -7.01 24.89 -6.52
C GLY A 29 -6.56 23.72 -5.64
N ASN A 30 -5.95 22.69 -6.23
CA ASN A 30 -5.41 21.56 -5.49
C ASN A 30 -3.94 21.83 -5.17
N PHE A 31 -3.65 22.17 -3.91
CA PHE A 31 -2.30 22.43 -3.42
C PHE A 31 -1.32 21.24 -3.61
N PHE A 32 -1.84 20.01 -3.71
CA PHE A 32 -1.02 18.83 -3.96
C PHE A 32 -0.74 18.60 -5.46
N ALA A 33 -1.38 19.34 -6.35
CA ALA A 33 -1.13 19.26 -7.79
C ALA A 33 0.05 20.12 -8.22
N PRO A 34 0.85 19.69 -9.22
CA PRO A 34 1.85 20.54 -9.86
C PRO A 34 1.25 21.79 -10.52
N ASP A 35 -0.05 21.74 -10.82
CA ASP A 35 -0.80 22.79 -11.48
C ASP A 35 -1.51 23.76 -10.51
N ASP A 36 -1.29 23.68 -9.20
CA ASP A 36 -1.92 24.60 -8.23
C ASP A 36 -1.77 26.08 -8.64
N GLY A 37 -2.88 26.80 -8.61
CA GLY A 37 -2.98 28.20 -9.03
C GLY A 37 -2.88 28.44 -10.54
N ARG A 38 -2.65 27.42 -11.37
CA ARG A 38 -2.55 27.56 -12.84
C ARG A 38 -3.92 27.44 -13.50
N VAL A 39 -4.11 28.21 -14.57
CA VAL A 39 -5.26 28.05 -15.47
C VAL A 39 -5.06 26.81 -16.34
N VAL A 40 -6.05 25.93 -16.34
CA VAL A 40 -6.08 24.67 -17.07
C VAL A 40 -7.38 24.54 -17.88
N SER A 41 -7.36 23.73 -18.93
CA SER A 41 -8.60 23.39 -19.64
C SER A 41 -9.47 22.42 -18.83
N ALA A 42 -10.77 22.40 -19.09
CA ALA A 42 -11.72 21.50 -18.43
C ALA A 42 -11.41 20.01 -18.69
N ASP A 43 -10.70 19.68 -19.78
CA ASP A 43 -10.28 18.33 -20.11
C ASP A 43 -8.83 18.01 -19.71
N HIS A 44 -8.14 18.94 -19.01
CA HIS A 44 -6.82 18.72 -18.43
C HIS A 44 -6.86 17.71 -17.28
N GLY A 45 -5.75 17.02 -17.03
CA GLY A 45 -5.59 16.16 -15.86
C GLY A 45 -4.41 16.63 -15.03
N CYS A 46 -4.67 17.15 -13.83
CA CYS A 46 -3.64 17.73 -12.96
C CYS A 46 -2.77 16.69 -12.23
N GLY A 47 -3.08 15.39 -12.37
CA GLY A 47 -2.29 14.30 -11.80
C GLY A 47 -2.37 14.10 -10.29
N ALA A 48 -2.96 15.03 -9.53
CA ALA A 48 -3.14 14.91 -8.06
C ALA A 48 -4.57 14.50 -7.67
N HIS A 49 -5.17 13.62 -8.47
CA HIS A 49 -6.30 12.82 -8.02
C HIS A 49 -5.68 11.73 -7.14
N SER A 50 -5.54 12.03 -5.85
CA SER A 50 -4.91 11.18 -4.83
C SER A 50 -5.19 9.72 -5.16
N GLU A 51 -4.14 8.98 -5.52
CA GLU A 51 -4.15 7.53 -5.62
C GLU A 51 -5.50 6.92 -6.03
N THR A 52 -5.96 7.07 -7.27
CA THR A 52 -6.88 6.05 -7.78
C THR A 52 -6.06 4.77 -7.95
N MET A 53 -5.81 4.08 -6.83
CA MET A 53 -5.62 2.66 -6.81
C MET A 53 -6.88 2.13 -7.46
N VAL A 54 -6.81 1.91 -8.77
CA VAL A 54 -7.76 1.06 -9.44
C VAL A 54 -7.59 -0.23 -8.68
N GLU A 55 -8.54 -0.54 -7.80
CA GLU A 55 -8.73 -1.92 -7.35
C GLU A 55 -8.78 -2.70 -8.64
N THR A 56 -7.65 -3.34 -8.95
CA THR A 56 -7.49 -4.14 -10.13
C THR A 56 -8.23 -5.39 -9.72
N GLY A 57 -9.56 -5.29 -9.78
CA GLY A 57 -10.45 -6.01 -8.88
C GLY A 57 -10.01 -7.46 -8.84
N ASP A 58 -9.70 -7.93 -7.63
CA ASP A 58 -9.17 -9.26 -7.31
C ASP A 58 -9.41 -10.21 -8.48
N THR A 59 -8.49 -10.27 -9.43
CA THR A 59 -8.37 -11.49 -10.22
C THR A 59 -8.05 -12.52 -9.17
N PRO A 60 -8.92 -13.51 -8.92
CA PRO A 60 -8.59 -14.55 -7.96
C PRO A 60 -7.33 -15.21 -8.49
N VAL A 61 -6.19 -14.80 -7.94
CA VAL A 61 -4.95 -15.51 -8.09
C VAL A 61 -5.21 -16.83 -7.39
N ASP A 62 -4.93 -17.93 -8.08
CA ASP A 62 -4.96 -19.24 -7.44
C ASP A 62 -3.93 -19.18 -6.31
N GLU A 63 -4.41 -18.97 -5.08
CA GLU A 63 -3.58 -18.86 -3.89
C GLU A 63 -3.01 -20.26 -3.62
N MET A 64 -1.87 -20.55 -4.22
CA MET A 64 -1.16 -21.78 -3.94
C MET A 64 -0.86 -21.81 -2.42
N PRO A 65 -1.13 -22.92 -1.72
CA PRO A 65 -0.90 -22.99 -0.28
C PRO A 65 0.56 -22.65 0.03
N THR A 66 0.78 -21.85 1.08
CA THR A 66 2.14 -21.54 1.53
C THR A 66 2.81 -22.84 1.99
N VAL A 67 3.80 -23.30 1.24
CA VAL A 67 4.61 -24.47 1.59
C VAL A 67 5.77 -24.02 2.45
N TYR A 68 5.77 -24.42 3.73
CA TYR A 68 6.89 -24.22 4.63
C TYR A 68 7.87 -25.40 4.50
N ASP A 69 9.16 -25.12 4.33
CA ASP A 69 10.24 -26.13 4.39
C ASP A 69 10.90 -26.08 5.77
N ASP A 70 10.14 -26.42 6.80
CA ASP A 70 10.58 -26.49 8.20
C ASP A 70 11.12 -27.89 8.58
N SER A 71 11.19 -28.79 7.61
CA SER A 71 11.66 -30.17 7.79
C SER A 71 13.18 -30.30 7.90
N ALA A 72 13.92 -29.25 7.53
CA ALA A 72 15.37 -29.22 7.60
C ALA A 72 15.86 -28.97 9.03
N VAL A 73 16.41 -30.00 9.66
CA VAL A 73 17.05 -29.91 10.99
C VAL A 73 18.55 -30.19 10.90
N GLU A 74 19.37 -29.28 11.42
CA GLU A 74 20.81 -29.51 11.59
C GLU A 74 21.07 -30.15 12.96
N THR A 75 21.75 -31.29 12.97
CA THR A 75 22.10 -31.98 14.21
C THR A 75 23.31 -31.32 14.88
N VAL A 76 23.08 -30.65 16.01
CA VAL A 76 24.17 -30.12 16.83
C VAL A 76 24.58 -31.14 17.89
N SER A 77 25.87 -31.47 17.93
CA SER A 77 26.43 -32.29 19.01
C SER A 77 26.54 -31.44 20.28
N VAL A 78 25.76 -31.77 21.30
CA VAL A 78 25.84 -31.08 22.59
C VAL A 78 26.81 -31.83 23.51
N SER A 79 27.91 -31.18 23.90
CA SER A 79 28.78 -31.64 24.97
C SER A 79 28.26 -31.10 26.31
N ARG A 80 28.33 -31.94 27.35
CA ARG A 80 27.91 -31.54 28.70
C ARG A 80 28.87 -30.48 29.23
N ALA A 81 28.41 -29.22 29.26
CA ALA A 81 29.16 -28.12 29.82
C ALA A 81 29.06 -28.10 31.37
N PRO A 82 30.00 -27.45 32.06
CA PRO A 82 29.84 -27.17 33.49
C PRO A 82 28.54 -26.36 33.71
N GLY A 83 27.58 -26.94 34.43
CA GLY A 83 26.24 -26.36 34.66
C GLY A 83 25.08 -27.11 33.99
N SER A 84 25.31 -28.16 33.20
CA SER A 84 24.22 -28.98 32.64
C SER A 84 23.56 -29.87 33.71
N VAL A 85 22.23 -29.88 33.76
CA VAL A 85 21.42 -30.75 34.64
C VAL A 85 21.54 -32.23 34.25
N ALA A 86 21.41 -33.13 35.23
CA ALA A 86 21.48 -34.58 34.97
C ALA A 86 20.14 -35.10 34.45
N ALA A 87 20.15 -35.89 33.37
CA ALA A 87 18.95 -36.44 32.74
C ALA A 87 18.15 -37.44 33.61
N ALA A 88 18.65 -37.79 34.80
CA ALA A 88 18.06 -38.79 35.68
C ALA A 88 17.28 -38.19 36.86
N GLU A 89 17.15 -36.87 36.96
CA GLU A 89 16.35 -36.25 38.02
C GLU A 89 14.85 -36.23 37.64
N PRO A 90 13.94 -36.62 38.54
CA PRO A 90 12.50 -36.54 38.27
C PRO A 90 12.10 -35.09 37.96
N ALA A 91 11.26 -34.88 36.95
CA ALA A 91 10.71 -33.56 36.66
C ALA A 91 9.97 -33.02 37.89
N GLU A 92 10.36 -31.84 38.36
CA GLU A 92 9.67 -31.18 39.46
C GLU A 92 8.23 -30.84 39.04
N PRO A 93 7.24 -30.92 39.96
CA PRO A 93 5.82 -30.83 39.63
C PRO A 93 5.36 -29.47 39.09
N TYR A 94 6.21 -28.44 39.14
CA TYR A 94 5.97 -27.14 38.54
C TYR A 94 7.05 -26.89 37.49
N GLY A 95 6.83 -27.51 36.33
CA GLY A 95 7.81 -27.61 35.27
C GLY A 95 8.30 -26.25 34.77
N HIS A 96 9.63 -26.15 34.70
CA HIS A 96 10.29 -25.40 33.65
C HIS A 96 11.35 -26.32 33.04
N SER A 97 10.99 -26.91 31.91
CA SER A 97 11.92 -27.39 30.90
C SER A 97 11.37 -26.91 29.57
#